data_AF-Q4DUJ8-F1
#
_entry.id   AF-Q4DUJ8-F1
#
_cell.length_a   1.000
_cell.length_b   1.000
_cell.length_c   1.000
_cell.angle_alpha   90.00
_cell.angle_beta   90.00
_cell.angle_gamma   90.00
#
_symmetry.space_group_name_H-M   'P 1'
#
loop_
_entity.id
_entity.type
_entity.pdbx_description
1 polymer ?
#
loop_
_entity_poly.entity_id
_entity_poly.type
_entity_poly.pdbx_seq_one_letter_code
_entity_poly.pdbx_strand_id
1 'polypeptide(L)'
;MSTARSPVAENGSEVNPFEFLACDSNEQQLWEEVYLRQFPDAQEFGALTLEEQREIVAELQEEVDLLEEETTVFLRHAESLRMPRVPNALLGSPTNRRKSISTLLLSEPLPQAPEDSTLSENLVATSGELGGEAIALSSSSVRRGQAYSRKSVDANEMYVTLEDRVAMLTKERDRLRQQREKDEKEGEHLHELLTATVKEAVGRSKELRLELLQFKREVLNEGSSTASSDDLLRFMAKRYSMQAKYLDKLNVQCAAAERNITQTQQQLRQRHAAGEAFRAIDFEQLRIENQQFNERIERKNLELVELKGTSTRTVQTLNTLMDALNGLTAEQNRLRKDLKNRCEYLARLQREMVSVTSEADAAERKNATIKSQHEAVRVPKIEHYLAQKAEEYELQKAERHWNRKVEIAGGQMRLVQQQIRALARATQPTRRWCKRTGHQMRTPSKSHAKSSPGTGESVTLFADTEGNFEVETQKNVSPVVGGSKALLNMKRKK
;
A
#
# COMPACT_ATOMS: atom_id res chain seq x y z
N MET A 1 -38.32 66.20 8.23
CA MET A 1 -37.36 65.71 9.25
C MET A 1 -36.71 64.42 8.78
N SER A 2 -35.94 64.47 7.68
CA SER A 2 -35.26 63.28 7.16
C SER A 2 -33.84 63.23 7.72
N THR A 3 -33.62 62.29 8.62
CA THR A 3 -32.33 61.89 9.18
C THR A 3 -31.49 61.27 8.07
N ALA A 4 -30.55 62.04 7.52
CA ALA A 4 -29.51 61.53 6.63
C ALA A 4 -28.51 60.72 7.47
N ARG A 5 -28.59 59.39 7.35
CA ARG A 5 -27.73 58.42 8.00
C ARG A 5 -26.38 58.44 7.29
N SER A 6 -25.34 58.94 7.94
CA SER A 6 -23.97 58.90 7.41
C SER A 6 -23.51 57.44 7.29
N PRO A 7 -22.93 57.03 6.15
CA PRO A 7 -22.38 55.69 6.01
C PRO A 7 -21.14 55.54 6.89
N VAL A 8 -21.11 54.45 7.64
CA VAL A 8 -19.99 54.01 8.46
C VAL A 8 -18.79 53.81 7.54
N ALA A 9 -17.69 54.51 7.86
CA ALA A 9 -16.41 54.30 7.22
C ALA A 9 -16.01 52.83 7.43
N GLU A 10 -15.98 52.08 6.34
CA GLU A 10 -15.33 50.77 6.31
C GLU A 10 -13.86 51.00 6.67
N ASN A 11 -13.43 50.33 7.74
CA ASN A 11 -12.04 50.20 8.12
C ASN A 11 -11.31 49.47 6.99
N GLY A 12 -10.91 50.19 5.95
CA GLY A 12 -9.87 49.77 5.03
C GLY A 12 -8.60 49.67 5.86
N SER A 13 -8.29 48.47 6.33
CA SER A 13 -6.95 48.12 6.75
C SER A 13 -6.04 48.47 5.59
N GLU A 14 -5.27 49.54 5.71
CA GLU A 14 -4.15 49.85 4.84
C GLU A 14 -3.15 48.69 5.01
N VAL A 15 -3.36 47.63 4.25
CA VAL A 15 -2.45 46.50 4.15
C VAL A 15 -1.20 47.07 3.50
N ASN A 16 -0.17 47.26 4.32
CA ASN A 16 1.11 47.74 3.84
C ASN A 16 1.58 46.74 2.77
N PRO A 17 1.83 47.16 1.52
CA PRO A 17 2.13 46.24 0.40
C PRO A 17 3.42 45.42 0.60
N PHE A 18 4.15 45.71 1.68
CA PHE A 18 5.36 45.05 2.11
C PHE A 18 5.14 43.99 3.20
N GLU A 19 3.90 43.67 3.60
CA GLU A 19 3.63 42.67 4.64
C GLU A 19 4.10 41.24 4.24
N PHE A 20 4.20 40.95 2.94
CA PHE A 20 4.84 39.73 2.42
C PHE A 20 6.34 39.62 2.79
N LEU A 21 7.02 40.74 3.05
CA LEU A 21 8.42 40.75 3.48
C LEU A 21 8.59 40.32 4.95
N ALA A 22 7.53 40.22 5.74
CA ALA A 22 7.64 40.01 7.18
C ALA A 22 7.93 38.55 7.61
N CYS A 23 7.87 37.58 6.71
CA CYS A 23 8.24 36.21 7.04
C CYS A 23 9.76 36.07 6.92
N ASP A 24 10.48 35.88 8.02
CA ASP A 24 11.96 35.75 8.03
C ASP A 24 12.48 34.74 6.99
N SER A 25 11.72 33.66 6.77
CA SER A 25 11.99 32.64 5.74
C SER A 25 11.93 33.20 4.31
N ASN A 26 11.02 34.14 4.06
CA ASN A 26 10.91 34.81 2.76
C ASN A 26 12.02 35.82 2.57
N GLU A 27 12.46 36.54 3.60
CA GLU A 27 13.62 37.44 3.47
C GLU A 27 14.85 36.65 3.02
N GLN A 28 15.13 35.49 3.64
CA GLN A 28 16.24 34.63 3.23
C GLN A 28 16.14 34.17 1.78
N GLN A 29 14.97 33.72 1.34
CA GLN A 29 14.74 33.31 -0.06
C GLN A 29 14.93 34.46 -1.04
N LEU A 30 14.45 35.66 -0.71
CA LEU A 30 14.64 36.84 -1.55
C LEU A 30 16.12 37.23 -1.65
N TRP A 31 16.86 37.15 -0.55
CA TRP A 31 18.31 37.36 -0.57
C TRP A 31 19.00 36.28 -1.41
N GLU A 32 18.63 35.00 -1.26
CA GLU A 32 19.15 33.91 -2.10
C GLU A 32 18.89 34.18 -3.59
N GLU A 33 17.68 34.60 -3.97
CA GLU A 33 17.35 34.95 -5.36
C GLU A 33 18.22 36.11 -5.89
N VAL A 34 18.45 37.14 -5.07
CA VAL A 34 19.31 38.27 -5.44
C VAL A 34 20.78 37.82 -5.60
N TYR A 35 21.33 37.06 -4.65
CA TYR A 35 22.73 36.61 -4.72
C TYR A 35 22.98 35.49 -5.73
N LEU A 36 21.95 34.73 -6.12
CA LEU A 36 22.03 33.67 -7.11
C LEU A 36 21.58 34.13 -8.50
N ARG A 37 21.23 35.41 -8.67
CA ARG A 37 20.82 35.96 -9.96
C ARG A 37 21.95 35.84 -10.97
N GLN A 38 21.67 35.21 -12.10
CA GLN A 38 22.64 34.98 -13.17
C GLN A 38 22.36 35.93 -14.33
N PHE A 39 23.41 36.61 -14.78
CA PHE A 39 23.35 37.47 -15.95
C PHE A 39 23.77 36.69 -17.21
N PRO A 40 23.19 37.02 -18.39
CA PRO A 40 23.56 36.38 -19.64
C PRO A 40 25.05 36.53 -19.95
N ASP A 41 25.67 35.47 -20.45
CA ASP A 41 27.07 35.49 -20.86
C ASP A 41 27.30 36.49 -22.01
N ALA A 42 28.55 36.94 -22.22
CA ALA A 42 28.87 37.94 -23.25
C ALA A 42 28.40 37.55 -24.67
N GLN A 43 28.29 36.25 -24.97
CA GLN A 43 27.76 35.75 -26.24
C GLN A 43 26.23 35.85 -26.32
N GLU A 44 25.53 35.52 -25.23
CA GLU A 44 24.08 35.63 -25.11
C GLU A 44 23.66 37.11 -25.10
N PHE A 45 24.37 37.94 -24.34
CA PHE A 45 24.20 39.40 -24.34
C PHE A 45 24.33 40.00 -25.73
N GLY A 46 25.29 39.53 -26.54
CA GLY A 46 25.46 39.96 -27.93
C GLY A 46 24.34 39.55 -28.88
N ALA A 47 23.57 38.51 -28.54
CA ALA A 47 22.43 38.04 -29.32
C ALA A 47 21.11 38.74 -28.97
N LEU A 48 21.04 39.41 -27.82
CA LEU A 48 19.88 40.17 -27.36
C LEU A 48 19.68 41.47 -28.15
N THR A 49 18.46 41.99 -28.13
CA THR A 49 18.11 43.27 -28.71
C THR A 49 18.78 44.43 -27.95
N LEU A 50 18.94 45.59 -28.60
CA LEU A 50 19.53 46.77 -27.96
C LEU A 50 18.74 47.26 -26.74
N GLU A 51 17.44 46.99 -26.69
CA GLU A 51 16.58 47.36 -25.55
C GLU A 51 16.85 46.43 -24.37
N GLU A 52 16.85 45.11 -24.59
CA GLU A 52 17.21 44.10 -23.58
C GLU A 52 18.65 44.31 -23.06
N GLN A 53 19.59 44.65 -23.94
CA GLN A 53 20.96 45.00 -23.54
C GLN A 53 21.01 46.21 -22.60
N ARG A 54 20.18 47.24 -22.84
CA ARG A 54 20.12 48.44 -22.00
C ARG A 54 19.51 48.14 -20.64
N GLU A 55 18.47 47.32 -20.62
CA GLU A 55 17.82 46.87 -19.38
C GLU A 55 18.79 46.07 -18.52
N ILE A 56 19.46 45.06 -19.08
CA ILE A 56 20.48 44.26 -18.37
C ILE A 56 21.62 45.14 -17.85
N VAL A 57 22.09 46.12 -18.64
CA VAL A 57 23.14 47.05 -18.18
C VAL A 57 22.66 47.93 -17.04
N ALA A 58 21.40 48.40 -17.08
CA ALA A 58 20.81 49.17 -15.99
C ALA A 58 20.67 48.32 -14.71
N GLU A 59 20.19 47.08 -14.83
CA GLU A 59 20.09 46.15 -13.71
C GLU A 59 21.46 45.79 -13.11
N LEU A 60 22.48 45.55 -13.95
CA LEU A 60 23.85 45.33 -13.51
C LEU A 60 24.41 46.55 -12.77
N GLN A 61 24.09 47.75 -13.25
CA GLN A 61 24.50 48.98 -12.59
C GLN A 61 23.85 49.12 -11.20
N GLU A 62 22.54 48.87 -11.09
CA GLU A 62 21.84 48.84 -9.80
C GLU A 62 22.42 47.79 -8.84
N GLU A 63 22.77 46.60 -9.33
CA GLU A 63 23.37 45.55 -8.51
C GLU A 63 24.79 45.90 -8.05
N VAL A 64 25.60 46.52 -8.90
CA VAL A 64 26.91 47.05 -8.52
C VAL A 64 26.75 48.12 -7.43
N ASP A 65 25.82 49.06 -7.60
CA ASP A 65 25.55 50.10 -6.61
C ASP A 65 25.10 49.49 -5.26
N LEU A 66 24.25 48.47 -5.28
CA LEU A 66 23.83 47.73 -4.08
C LEU A 66 24.99 46.99 -3.40
N LEU A 67 25.83 46.31 -4.19
CA LEU A 67 27.01 45.61 -3.67
C LEU A 67 28.03 46.60 -3.11
N GLU A 68 28.19 47.77 -3.70
CA GLU A 68 29.03 48.85 -3.14
C GLU A 68 28.50 49.25 -1.76
N GLU A 69 27.21 49.54 -1.62
CA GLU A 69 26.60 49.85 -0.32
C GLU A 69 26.76 48.69 0.69
N GLU A 70 26.52 47.45 0.29
CA GLU A 70 26.75 46.25 1.12
C GLU A 70 28.21 46.19 1.61
N THR A 71 29.18 46.41 0.72
CA THR A 71 30.59 46.43 1.12
C THR A 71 30.88 47.56 2.11
N THR A 72 30.26 48.73 1.98
CA THR A 72 30.43 49.81 2.97
C THR A 72 29.87 49.41 4.34
N VAL A 73 28.72 48.72 4.39
CA VAL A 73 28.13 48.22 5.64
C VAL A 73 29.05 47.20 6.29
N PHE A 74 29.60 46.26 5.52
CA PHE A 74 30.53 45.28 6.04
C PHE A 74 31.86 45.89 6.48
N LEU A 75 32.37 46.90 5.78
CA LEU A 75 33.54 47.64 6.22
C LEU A 75 33.28 48.35 7.55
N ARG A 76 32.12 49.00 7.73
CA ARG A 76 31.73 49.59 9.02
C ARG A 76 31.64 48.55 10.13
N HIS A 77 31.09 47.37 9.84
CA HIS A 77 31.03 46.29 10.81
C HIS A 77 32.43 45.78 11.18
N ALA A 78 33.29 45.58 10.19
CA ALA A 78 34.67 45.16 10.37
C ALA A 78 35.49 46.21 11.15
N GLU A 79 35.27 47.51 10.89
CA GLU A 79 35.84 48.61 11.66
C GLU A 79 35.36 48.59 13.10
N SER A 80 34.07 48.37 13.35
CA SER A 80 33.51 48.23 14.69
C SER A 80 34.12 47.06 15.47
N LEU A 81 34.52 45.98 14.78
CA LEU A 81 35.23 44.84 15.38
C LEU A 81 36.74 45.12 15.55
N ARG A 82 37.34 45.91 14.65
CA ARG A 82 38.75 46.30 14.68
C ARG A 82 39.03 47.35 15.74
N MET A 83 38.03 48.14 16.15
CA MET A 83 38.16 49.14 17.20
C MET A 83 38.88 48.50 18.39
N PRO A 84 40.07 49.01 18.77
CA PRO A 84 40.83 48.42 19.86
C PRO A 84 39.95 48.48 21.09
N ARG A 85 39.55 47.32 21.62
CA ARG A 85 39.19 47.22 23.04
C ARG A 85 40.44 47.69 23.77
N VAL A 86 40.50 48.97 24.12
CA VAL A 86 41.59 49.52 24.92
C VAL A 86 41.64 48.65 26.17
N PRO A 87 42.73 47.87 26.37
CA PRO A 87 42.88 47.12 27.59
C PRO A 87 42.99 48.16 28.70
N ASN A 88 42.09 48.09 29.69
CA ASN A 88 42.24 48.76 30.97
C ASN A 88 43.48 48.21 31.69
N ALA A 89 44.67 48.50 31.20
CA ALA A 89 45.95 48.14 31.80
C ALA A 89 47.06 48.84 31.00
N LEU A 90 47.41 50.05 31.42
CA LEU A 90 48.75 50.66 31.46
C LEU A 90 48.59 52.18 31.48
N LEU A 91 48.20 52.63 32.67
CA LEU A 91 48.38 53.97 33.17
C LEU A 91 49.90 54.27 33.15
N GLY A 92 50.39 55.02 32.16
CA GLY A 92 51.83 55.26 32.03
C GLY A 92 52.22 56.26 30.95
N SER A 93 52.20 57.54 31.32
CA SER A 93 52.83 58.70 30.66
C SER A 93 51.95 59.56 29.73
N PRO A 94 51.75 60.86 30.06
CA PRO A 94 50.90 61.79 29.34
C PRO A 94 51.67 62.51 28.22
N THR A 95 51.22 62.39 26.98
CA THR A 95 51.62 63.30 25.90
C THR A 95 50.41 64.05 25.35
N ASN A 96 50.08 65.12 26.09
CA ASN A 96 49.63 66.42 25.61
C ASN A 96 49.38 66.54 24.08
N ARG A 97 48.16 66.27 23.61
CA ARG A 97 47.61 66.92 22.41
C ARG A 97 46.34 67.66 22.78
N ARG A 98 46.52 68.96 22.99
CA ARG A 98 45.48 69.99 22.96
C ARG A 98 44.62 69.82 21.71
N LYS A 99 43.35 69.50 21.88
CA LYS A 99 42.27 70.03 21.04
C LYS A 99 41.22 70.59 21.98
N SER A 100 41.21 71.90 22.01
CA SER A 100 40.39 72.75 22.84
C SER A 100 38.97 72.86 22.28
N ILE A 101 38.06 73.29 23.14
CA ILE A 101 36.77 73.94 22.86
C ILE A 101 35.59 72.97 22.66
N SER A 102 34.94 72.61 23.76
CA SER A 102 33.47 72.68 23.95
C SER A 102 33.13 72.28 25.39
N THR A 103 33.52 73.12 26.36
CA THR A 103 33.08 73.06 27.76
C THR A 103 32.07 74.18 27.98
N LEU A 104 30.82 73.97 27.53
CA LEU A 104 29.67 74.79 27.90
C LEU A 104 28.39 73.94 27.83
N LEU A 105 28.33 72.82 28.55
CA LEU A 105 27.05 72.23 28.92
C LEU A 105 27.16 71.74 30.36
N LEU A 106 26.23 72.27 31.15
CA LEU A 106 26.16 72.26 32.59
C LEU A 106 25.97 70.81 33.08
N SER A 107 26.93 70.32 33.86
CA SER A 107 26.85 69.02 34.53
C SER A 107 25.73 69.06 35.57
N GLU A 108 24.62 68.41 35.26
CA GLU A 108 23.53 68.17 36.21
C GLU A 108 23.89 66.97 37.12
N PRO A 109 23.73 67.07 38.45
CA PRO A 109 24.23 66.05 39.37
C PRO A 109 23.26 64.86 39.41
N LEU A 110 23.76 63.68 39.01
CA LEU A 110 23.04 62.42 39.15
C LEU A 110 22.93 62.05 40.64
N PRO A 111 21.72 61.78 41.19
CA PRO A 111 21.56 61.34 42.57
C PRO A 111 22.03 59.90 42.74
N GLN A 112 22.93 59.66 43.69
CA GLN A 112 23.34 58.33 44.12
C GLN A 112 22.13 57.60 44.74
N ALA A 113 21.72 56.50 44.10
CA ALA A 113 20.78 55.55 44.71
C ALA A 113 21.50 54.75 45.82
N PRO A 114 20.86 54.50 46.97
CA PRO A 114 21.46 53.79 48.08
C PRO A 114 21.44 52.28 47.81
N GLU A 115 22.59 51.64 47.98
CA GLU A 115 22.75 50.20 47.99
C GLU A 115 22.23 49.63 49.32
N ASP A 116 20.96 49.23 49.36
CA ASP A 116 20.46 48.39 50.43
C ASP A 116 20.87 46.94 50.18
N SER A 117 22.05 46.65 50.71
CA SER A 117 22.52 45.31 51.04
C SER A 117 21.71 44.79 52.22
N THR A 118 21.14 43.59 52.13
CA THR A 118 21.11 42.53 53.18
C THR A 118 19.94 41.55 53.00
N LEU A 119 20.18 40.33 53.48
CA LEU A 119 19.23 39.25 53.82
C LEU A 119 19.04 38.14 52.76
N SER A 120 20.06 37.28 52.74
CA SER A 120 19.95 35.82 52.76
C SER A 120 18.57 35.23 53.09
N GLU A 121 18.02 34.42 52.18
CA GLU A 121 16.98 33.43 52.50
C GLU A 121 17.28 32.06 51.85
N ASN A 122 17.49 31.10 52.73
CA ASN A 122 17.03 29.71 52.66
C ASN A 122 17.64 28.75 51.62
N LEU A 123 18.81 28.26 52.02
CA LEU A 123 19.32 26.91 51.74
C LEU A 123 18.31 25.85 52.22
N VAL A 124 17.53 25.25 51.31
CA VAL A 124 16.80 24.00 51.60
C VAL A 124 17.73 22.83 51.30
N ALA A 125 18.28 22.28 52.38
CA ALA A 125 19.01 21.02 52.39
C ALA A 125 18.01 19.85 52.31
N THR A 126 17.98 19.14 51.19
CA THR A 126 17.39 17.79 51.13
C THR A 126 18.51 16.77 51.21
N SER A 127 18.64 16.18 52.40
CA SER A 127 19.44 14.99 52.69
C SER A 127 18.84 13.75 52.01
N GLY A 128 19.70 12.91 51.44
CA GLY A 128 19.37 11.59 50.90
C GLY A 128 20.61 11.01 50.20
N GLU A 129 21.60 10.56 50.97
CA GLU A 129 21.88 9.15 51.26
C GLU A 129 22.40 8.32 50.06
N LEU A 130 23.65 7.85 50.25
CA LEU A 130 24.21 6.58 49.81
C LEU A 130 24.60 6.41 48.33
N GLY A 131 25.89 6.60 48.06
CA GLY A 131 26.55 6.17 46.82
C GLY A 131 28.04 6.45 46.87
N GLY A 132 28.77 5.73 47.72
CA GLY A 132 30.22 5.85 47.84
C GLY A 132 30.92 5.27 46.62
N GLU A 133 31.39 6.13 45.72
CA GLU A 133 32.43 5.77 44.75
C GLU A 133 33.65 6.66 44.96
N ALA A 134 34.79 5.97 45.08
CA ALA A 134 36.05 6.48 45.56
C ALA A 134 36.56 7.66 44.72
N ILE A 135 36.67 8.83 45.36
CA ILE A 135 37.37 9.99 44.83
C ILE A 135 38.87 9.65 44.80
N ALA A 136 39.32 9.10 43.68
CA ALA A 136 40.73 9.00 43.36
C ALA A 136 41.28 10.42 43.13
N LEU A 137 41.92 10.95 44.17
CA LEU A 137 42.81 12.11 44.13
C LEU A 137 43.97 11.84 43.15
N SER A 138 43.74 12.04 41.85
CA SER A 138 44.83 12.08 40.87
C SER A 138 45.30 13.51 40.70
N SER A 139 46.61 13.65 40.79
CA SER A 139 47.39 14.86 40.95
C SER A 139 47.19 15.88 39.83
N SER A 140 47.33 17.14 40.22
CA SER A 140 47.42 18.33 39.39
C SER A 140 48.50 18.20 38.30
N SER A 141 48.13 17.63 37.15
CA SER A 141 48.95 17.73 35.94
C SER A 141 48.67 19.09 35.30
N VAL A 142 49.61 20.02 35.50
CA VAL A 142 49.67 21.31 34.82
C VAL A 142 49.77 21.04 33.32
N ARG A 143 48.64 20.98 32.62
CA ARG A 143 48.59 20.86 31.16
C ARG A 143 49.09 22.17 30.56
N ARG A 144 50.41 22.21 30.38
CA ARG A 144 51.15 23.15 29.54
C ARG A 144 50.36 23.37 28.25
N GLY A 145 50.04 24.63 27.98
CA GLY A 145 49.10 25.05 26.93
C GLY A 145 49.24 24.22 25.67
N GLN A 146 48.21 23.44 25.37
CA GLN A 146 48.10 22.87 24.04
C GLN A 146 48.05 24.06 23.07
N ALA A 147 49.02 24.12 22.17
CA ALA A 147 48.98 25.02 21.04
C ALA A 147 47.61 24.80 20.39
N TYR A 148 46.78 25.85 20.37
CA TYR A 148 45.53 25.85 19.63
C TYR A 148 45.88 25.45 18.20
N SER A 149 45.62 24.18 17.87
CA SER A 149 45.69 23.69 16.51
C SER A 149 44.62 24.47 15.78
N ARG A 150 45.05 25.44 14.97
CA ARG A 150 44.17 26.11 14.03
C ARG A 150 43.60 24.97 13.19
N LYS A 151 42.34 24.61 13.44
CA LYS A 151 41.58 23.80 12.51
C LYS A 151 41.78 24.49 11.17
N SER A 152 42.23 23.72 10.18
CA SER A 152 42.36 24.20 8.82
C SER A 152 41.03 24.85 8.48
N VAL A 153 41.05 26.18 8.41
CA VAL A 153 39.87 26.97 8.07
C VAL A 153 39.52 26.52 6.67
N ASP A 154 38.42 25.77 6.54
CA ASP A 154 37.93 25.41 5.22
C ASP A 154 37.70 26.69 4.44
N ALA A 155 37.91 26.68 3.13
CA ALA A 155 37.73 27.88 2.32
C ALA A 155 36.33 28.51 2.52
N ASN A 156 35.31 27.69 2.85
CA ASN A 156 33.98 28.16 3.22
C ASN A 156 33.92 28.91 4.57
N GLU A 157 34.76 28.58 5.56
CA GLU A 157 34.86 29.35 6.81
C GLU A 157 35.64 30.67 6.63
N MET A 158 36.34 30.84 5.51
CA MET A 158 37.05 32.09 5.19
C MET A 158 36.14 33.17 4.62
N TYR A 159 34.96 32.79 4.11
CA TYR A 159 33.96 33.71 3.59
C TYR A 159 32.81 33.90 4.58
N VAL A 160 32.29 35.13 4.63
CA VAL A 160 31.06 35.43 5.37
C VAL A 160 29.90 34.71 4.68
N THR A 161 29.21 33.84 5.43
CA THR A 161 28.05 33.08 4.95
C THR A 161 26.90 34.01 4.59
N LEU A 162 25.98 33.57 3.72
CA LEU A 162 24.80 34.36 3.37
C LEU A 162 23.95 34.69 4.62
N GLU A 163 23.78 33.73 5.52
CA GLU A 163 23.07 33.92 6.78
C GLU A 163 23.71 35.03 7.64
N ASP A 164 25.05 35.04 7.76
CA ASP A 164 25.77 36.09 8.49
C ASP A 164 25.66 37.46 7.82
N ARG A 165 25.63 37.52 6.48
CA ARG A 165 25.42 38.76 5.72
C ARG A 165 24.05 39.34 6.01
N VAL A 166 23.00 38.53 5.90
CA VAL A 166 21.62 38.94 6.22
C VAL A 166 21.52 39.40 7.69
N ALA A 167 22.16 38.69 8.61
CA ALA A 167 22.21 39.09 10.03
C ALA A 167 22.93 40.43 10.25
N MET A 168 24.02 40.71 9.53
CA MET A 168 24.72 42.01 9.61
C MET A 168 23.89 43.15 9.01
N LEU A 169 23.27 42.92 7.85
CA LEU A 169 22.42 43.91 7.18
C LEU A 169 21.17 44.24 7.99
N THR A 170 20.50 43.24 8.56
CA THR A 170 19.34 43.42 9.45
C THR A 170 19.72 44.22 10.70
N LYS A 171 20.87 43.91 11.32
CA LYS A 171 21.39 44.68 12.45
C LYS A 171 21.70 46.13 12.08
N GLU A 172 22.28 46.39 10.91
CA GLU A 172 22.55 47.76 10.45
C GLU A 172 21.25 48.50 10.13
N ARG A 173 20.26 47.83 9.53
CA ARG A 173 18.90 48.36 9.33
C ARG A 173 18.28 48.82 10.64
N ASP A 174 18.33 47.98 11.68
CA ASP A 174 17.75 48.29 12.99
C ASP A 174 18.52 49.43 13.68
N ARG A 175 19.84 49.46 13.56
CA ARG A 175 20.68 50.57 14.04
C ARG A 175 20.29 51.89 13.37
N LEU A 176 20.19 51.92 12.05
CA LEU A 176 19.78 53.12 11.30
C LEU A 176 18.37 53.55 11.68
N ARG A 177 17.45 52.60 11.89
CA ARG A 177 16.09 52.89 12.36
C ARG A 177 16.09 53.56 13.73
N GLN A 178 16.84 53.02 14.69
CA GLN A 178 16.97 53.62 16.03
C GLN A 178 17.65 54.99 15.99
N GLN A 179 18.62 55.19 15.09
CA GLN A 179 19.27 56.49 14.93
C GLN A 179 18.29 57.53 14.36
N ARG A 180 17.55 57.19 13.30
CA ARG A 180 16.53 58.07 12.74
C ARG A 180 15.48 58.46 13.77
N GLU A 181 15.01 57.51 14.58
CA GLU A 181 14.03 57.80 15.63
C GLU A 181 14.59 58.74 16.72
N LYS A 182 15.89 58.63 17.04
CA LYS A 182 16.55 59.57 17.97
C LYS A 182 16.69 60.96 17.36
N ASP A 183 17.19 61.03 16.13
CA ASP A 183 17.35 62.29 15.40
C ASP A 183 16.00 62.99 15.20
N GLU A 184 14.94 62.23 14.95
CA GLU A 184 13.56 62.72 14.87
C GLU A 184 13.10 63.31 16.20
N LYS A 185 13.23 62.58 17.31
CA LYS A 185 12.89 63.08 18.66
C LYS A 185 13.70 64.32 19.06
N GLU A 186 14.99 64.33 18.74
CA GLU A 186 15.87 65.48 18.99
C GLU A 186 15.46 66.68 18.13
N GLY A 187 15.11 66.44 16.86
CA GLY A 187 14.60 67.44 15.92
C GLY A 187 13.26 68.03 16.37
N GLU A 188 12.32 67.20 16.83
CA GLU A 188 11.05 67.62 17.41
C GLU A 188 11.26 68.48 18.65
N HIS A 189 12.07 68.02 19.60
CA HIS A 189 12.40 68.80 20.80
C HIS A 189 13.04 70.16 20.46
N LEU A 190 13.98 70.18 19.51
CA LEU A 190 14.58 71.42 19.04
C LEU A 190 13.55 72.35 18.39
N HIS A 191 12.65 71.80 17.57
CA HIS A 191 11.57 72.55 16.95
C HIS A 191 10.63 73.17 17.98
N GLU A 192 10.24 72.41 19.01
CA GLU A 192 9.42 72.89 20.12
C GLU A 192 10.11 74.02 20.90
N LEU A 193 11.40 73.84 21.23
CA LEU A 193 12.21 74.85 21.91
C LEU A 193 12.34 76.14 21.09
N LEU A 194 12.67 76.04 19.81
CA LEU A 194 12.75 77.20 18.91
C LEU A 194 11.39 77.90 18.78
N THR A 195 10.31 77.12 18.67
CA THR A 195 8.96 77.67 18.62
C THR A 195 8.61 78.42 19.90
N ALA A 196 8.96 77.87 21.07
CA ALA A 196 8.75 78.53 22.36
C ALA A 196 9.56 79.83 22.48
N THR A 197 10.85 79.81 22.12
CA THR A 197 11.72 81.01 22.19
C THR A 197 11.28 82.12 21.23
N VAL A 198 10.83 81.78 20.01
CA VAL A 198 10.27 82.75 19.06
C VAL A 198 8.98 83.36 19.60
N LYS A 199 8.07 82.54 20.17
CA LYS A 199 6.83 83.04 20.79
C LYS A 199 7.13 84.01 21.94
N GLU A 200 8.09 83.68 22.80
CA GLU A 200 8.54 84.56 23.89
C GLU A 200 9.15 85.86 23.34
N ALA A 201 10.05 85.78 22.36
CA ALA A 201 10.71 86.95 21.76
C ALA A 201 9.71 87.89 21.08
N VAL A 202 8.71 87.35 20.38
CA VAL A 202 7.61 88.12 19.78
C VAL A 202 6.76 88.78 20.87
N GLY A 203 6.43 88.06 21.95
CA GLY A 203 5.73 88.61 23.11
C GLY A 203 6.49 89.77 23.74
N ARG A 204 7.76 89.54 24.07
CA ARG A 204 8.67 90.54 24.65
C ARG A 204 8.86 91.76 23.74
N SER A 205 8.94 91.57 22.42
CA SER A 205 9.04 92.68 21.46
C SER A 205 7.80 93.57 21.49
N LYS A 206 6.60 92.99 21.63
CA LYS A 206 5.35 93.75 21.78
C LYS A 206 5.32 94.50 23.10
N GLU A 207 5.72 93.85 24.19
CA GLU A 207 5.81 94.47 25.51
C GLU A 207 6.78 95.66 25.51
N LEU A 208 8.01 95.48 25.00
CA LEU A 208 9.01 96.55 24.90
C LEU A 208 8.53 97.72 24.02
N ARG A 209 7.77 97.44 22.95
CA ARG A 209 7.17 98.49 22.12
C ARG A 209 6.16 99.32 22.90
N LEU A 210 5.30 98.67 23.69
CA LEU A 210 4.34 99.35 24.55
C LEU A 210 5.04 100.15 25.65
N GLU A 211 6.09 99.58 26.26
CA GLU A 211 6.92 100.27 27.26
C GLU A 211 7.61 101.51 26.67
N LEU A 212 8.11 101.45 25.44
CA LEU A 212 8.73 102.59 24.76
C LEU A 212 7.71 103.73 24.53
N LEU A 213 6.48 103.40 24.14
CA LEU A 213 5.42 104.41 23.98
C LEU A 213 5.03 105.02 25.34
N GLN A 214 4.96 104.21 26.39
CA GLN A 214 4.73 104.69 27.75
C GLN A 214 5.86 105.59 28.24
N PHE A 215 7.13 105.22 27.98
CA PHE A 215 8.30 106.02 28.31
C PHE A 215 8.27 107.37 27.59
N LYS A 216 7.98 107.37 26.27
CA LYS A 216 7.81 108.60 25.51
C LYS A 216 6.75 109.47 26.17
N ARG A 217 5.55 108.94 26.44
CA ARG A 217 4.46 109.72 27.04
C ARG A 217 4.76 110.24 28.46
N GLU A 218 5.40 109.44 29.32
CA GLU A 218 5.61 109.76 30.74
C GLU A 218 6.89 110.57 31.01
N VAL A 219 7.91 110.47 30.13
CA VAL A 219 9.22 111.12 30.32
C VAL A 219 9.50 112.18 29.25
N LEU A 220 9.17 111.88 27.98
CA LEU A 220 9.31 112.79 26.84
C LEU A 220 7.95 113.42 26.54
N ASN A 221 7.49 114.35 27.37
CA ASN A 221 6.24 115.09 27.13
C ASN A 221 6.16 115.48 25.64
N GLU A 222 5.06 115.16 24.94
CA GLU A 222 4.94 115.30 23.47
C GLU A 222 5.16 116.73 22.93
N GLY A 223 5.40 117.72 23.80
CA GLY A 223 5.80 119.08 23.44
C GLY A 223 6.99 119.68 24.22
N SER A 224 7.71 118.92 25.06
CA SER A 224 8.87 119.47 25.82
C SER A 224 10.19 118.83 25.36
N SER A 225 11.17 119.65 24.97
CA SER A 225 12.51 119.15 24.62
C SER A 225 13.37 118.80 25.84
N THR A 226 12.90 119.10 27.05
CA THR A 226 13.62 118.81 28.30
C THR A 226 12.87 117.73 29.08
N ALA A 227 13.44 116.53 29.14
CA ALA A 227 13.00 115.48 30.04
C ALA A 227 13.29 115.89 31.49
N SER A 228 12.28 115.89 32.35
CA SER A 228 12.45 116.15 33.78
C SER A 228 13.10 114.94 34.46
N SER A 229 14.14 115.18 35.25
CA SER A 229 14.82 114.12 36.02
C SER A 229 13.86 113.39 36.98
N ASP A 230 12.91 114.12 37.59
CA ASP A 230 11.95 113.54 38.53
C ASP A 230 10.95 112.62 37.83
N ASP A 231 10.57 112.94 36.60
CA ASP A 231 9.68 112.09 35.79
C ASP A 231 10.38 110.80 35.40
N LEU A 232 11.68 110.87 35.05
CA LEU A 232 12.51 109.71 34.80
C LEU A 232 12.63 108.83 36.06
N LEU A 233 12.91 109.40 37.23
CA LEU A 233 13.01 108.65 38.49
C LEU A 233 11.69 107.96 38.85
N ARG A 234 10.56 108.66 38.68
CA ARG A 234 9.23 108.09 38.92
C ARG A 234 8.91 106.95 37.95
N PHE A 235 9.22 107.11 36.66
CA PHE A 235 9.08 106.06 35.66
C PHE A 235 9.92 104.83 36.02
N MET A 236 11.19 105.02 36.41
CA MET A 236 12.09 103.93 36.81
C MET A 236 11.59 103.19 38.05
N ALA A 237 11.11 103.90 39.07
CA ALA A 237 10.53 103.29 40.27
C ALA A 237 9.28 102.47 39.95
N LYS A 238 8.41 102.98 39.07
CA LYS A 238 7.22 102.27 38.59
C LYS A 238 7.60 101.04 37.79
N ARG A 239 8.58 101.13 36.88
CA ARG A 239 9.11 100.00 36.10
C ARG A 239 9.62 98.89 37.02
N TYR A 240 10.43 99.25 38.02
CA TYR A 240 10.95 98.30 39.00
C TYR A 240 9.82 97.59 39.76
N SER A 241 8.81 98.33 40.24
CA SER A 241 7.64 97.75 40.91
C SER A 241 6.84 96.80 40.00
N MET A 242 6.65 97.17 38.73
CA MET A 242 5.97 96.32 37.74
C MET A 242 6.77 95.04 37.46
N GLN A 243 8.08 95.14 37.33
CA GLN A 243 8.97 94.01 37.12
C GLN A 243 8.96 93.06 38.33
N ALA A 244 8.98 93.60 39.56
CA ALA A 244 8.86 92.79 40.77
C ALA A 244 7.55 92.01 40.81
N LYS A 245 6.42 92.67 40.54
CA LYS A 245 5.10 92.01 40.45
C LYS A 245 5.03 90.95 39.35
N TYR A 246 5.68 91.20 38.22
CA TYR A 246 5.76 90.25 37.12
C TYR A 246 6.58 89.01 37.50
N LEU A 247 7.72 89.20 38.17
CA LEU A 247 8.56 88.12 38.68
C LEU A 247 7.81 87.27 39.73
N ASP A 248 7.09 87.90 40.65
CA ASP A 248 6.24 87.18 41.63
C ASP A 248 5.16 86.36 40.92
N LYS A 249 4.47 86.94 39.94
CA LYS A 249 3.48 86.24 39.13
C LYS A 249 4.10 85.04 38.38
N LEU A 250 5.29 85.22 37.80
CA LEU A 250 6.00 84.16 37.09
C LEU A 250 6.41 83.03 38.04
N ASN A 251 6.94 83.35 39.23
CA ASN A 251 7.28 82.35 40.25
C ASN A 251 6.06 81.54 40.70
N VAL A 252 4.90 82.18 40.90
CA VAL A 252 3.66 81.48 41.25
C VAL A 252 3.22 80.55 40.11
N GLN A 253 3.34 80.99 38.85
CA GLN A 253 3.03 80.17 37.68
C GLN A 253 3.98 78.99 37.52
N CYS A 254 5.30 79.19 37.67
CA CYS A 254 6.29 78.11 37.65
C CYS A 254 6.01 77.09 38.76
N ALA A 255 5.77 77.53 39.99
CA ALA A 255 5.43 76.64 41.10
C ALA A 255 4.10 75.90 40.89
N ALA A 256 3.13 76.51 40.20
CA ALA A 256 1.88 75.82 39.81
C ALA A 256 2.14 74.77 38.72
N ALA A 257 2.97 75.09 37.72
CA ALA A 257 3.34 74.16 36.65
C ALA A 257 4.12 72.95 37.20
N GLU A 258 5.08 73.16 38.11
CA GLU A 258 5.83 72.09 38.78
C GLU A 258 4.92 71.16 39.59
N ARG A 259 3.94 71.72 40.32
CA ARG A 259 2.93 70.93 41.03
C ARG A 259 2.07 70.11 40.05
N ASN A 260 1.67 70.69 38.93
CA ASN A 260 0.91 69.97 37.91
C ASN A 260 1.75 68.84 37.28
N ILE A 261 3.01 69.11 36.92
CA ILE A 261 3.93 68.11 36.38
C ILE A 261 4.10 66.94 37.35
N THR A 262 4.37 67.23 38.63
CA THR A 262 4.55 66.18 39.65
C THR A 262 3.27 65.40 39.90
N GLN A 263 2.10 66.06 39.92
CA GLN A 263 0.80 65.40 40.02
C GLN A 263 0.52 64.49 38.82
N THR A 264 0.75 64.96 37.59
CA THR A 264 0.56 64.17 36.36
C THR A 264 1.54 62.99 36.32
N GLN A 265 2.81 63.18 36.73
CA GLN A 265 3.77 62.08 36.84
C GLN A 265 3.35 61.04 37.88
N GLN A 266 2.81 61.45 39.02
CA GLN A 266 2.27 60.53 40.03
C GLN A 266 1.07 59.76 39.48
N GLN A 267 0.15 60.42 38.79
CA GLN A 267 -0.98 59.76 38.12
C GLN A 267 -0.49 58.77 37.06
N LEU A 268 0.52 59.14 36.26
CA LEU A 268 1.10 58.25 35.25
C LEU A 268 1.73 57.01 35.89
N ARG A 269 2.45 57.16 37.00
CA ARG A 269 3.01 56.03 37.76
C ARG A 269 1.91 55.12 38.32
N GLN A 270 0.83 55.69 38.86
CA GLN A 270 -0.32 54.91 39.33
C GLN A 270 -1.01 54.17 38.19
N ARG A 271 -1.18 54.81 37.03
CA ARG A 271 -1.73 54.18 35.83
C ARG A 271 -0.82 53.08 35.29
N HIS A 272 0.50 53.26 35.34
CA HIS A 272 1.47 52.24 34.96
C HIS A 272 1.39 51.03 35.89
N ALA A 273 1.42 51.22 37.20
CA ALA A 273 1.29 50.14 38.18
C ALA A 273 -0.06 49.39 38.05
N ALA A 274 -1.16 50.13 37.84
CA ALA A 274 -2.45 49.52 37.55
C ALA A 274 -2.42 48.75 36.23
N GLY A 275 -1.80 49.30 35.18
CA GLY A 275 -1.60 48.65 33.89
C GLY A 275 -0.78 47.36 33.99
N GLU A 276 0.27 47.35 34.82
CA GLU A 276 1.06 46.15 35.11
C GLU A 276 0.24 45.09 35.84
N ALA A 277 -0.63 45.50 36.77
CA ALA A 277 -1.54 44.59 37.45
C ALA A 277 -2.61 44.00 36.50
N PHE A 278 -3.21 44.83 35.64
CA PHE A 278 -4.14 44.34 34.59
C PHE A 278 -3.43 43.39 33.64
N ARG A 279 -2.24 43.76 33.17
CA ARG A 279 -1.40 42.90 32.32
C ARG A 279 -1.11 41.56 33.00
N ALA A 280 -0.81 41.54 34.30
CA ALA A 280 -0.59 40.30 35.05
C ALA A 280 -1.86 39.44 35.14
N ILE A 281 -3.03 40.04 35.34
CA ILE A 281 -4.33 39.34 35.33
C ILE A 281 -4.62 38.76 33.93
N ASP A 282 -4.38 39.53 32.88
CA ASP A 282 -4.58 39.09 31.49
C ASP A 282 -3.65 37.90 31.16
N PHE A 283 -2.40 37.93 31.61
CA PHE A 283 -1.47 36.81 31.47
C PHE A 283 -1.93 35.57 32.23
N GLU A 284 -2.45 35.74 33.44
CA GLU A 284 -2.97 34.63 34.23
C GLU A 284 -4.23 34.03 33.59
N GLN A 285 -5.11 34.88 33.04
CA GLN A 285 -6.27 34.42 32.27
C GLN A 285 -5.83 33.62 31.03
N LEU A 286 -4.87 34.14 30.25
CA LEU A 286 -4.34 33.42 29.10
C LEU A 286 -3.70 32.07 29.49
N ARG A 287 -3.02 32.02 30.64
CA ARG A 287 -2.45 30.79 31.20
C ARG A 287 -3.54 29.76 31.53
N ILE A 288 -4.62 30.20 32.18
CA ILE A 288 -5.77 29.35 32.51
C ILE A 288 -6.45 28.84 31.22
N GLU A 289 -6.68 29.72 30.25
CA GLU A 289 -7.30 29.34 28.97
C GLU A 289 -6.43 28.33 28.21
N ASN A 290 -5.11 28.57 28.11
CA ASN A 290 -4.16 27.66 27.49
C ASN A 290 -4.15 26.30 28.19
N GLN A 291 -4.12 26.28 29.52
CA GLN A 291 -4.24 25.05 30.30
C GLN A 291 -5.56 24.32 30.00
N GLN A 292 -6.69 25.01 29.95
CA GLN A 292 -7.99 24.41 29.60
C GLN A 292 -8.05 23.89 28.16
N PHE A 293 -7.36 24.54 27.21
CA PHE A 293 -7.23 24.05 25.84
C PHE A 293 -6.37 22.79 25.79
N ASN A 294 -5.23 22.76 26.49
CA ASN A 294 -4.37 21.58 26.56
C ASN A 294 -5.09 20.39 27.15
N GLU A 295 -5.80 20.55 28.27
CA GLU A 295 -6.57 19.46 28.85
C GLU A 295 -7.70 18.99 27.90
N ARG A 296 -8.33 19.88 27.13
CA ARG A 296 -9.33 19.49 26.11
C ARG A 296 -8.69 18.72 24.96
N ILE A 297 -7.53 19.16 24.50
CA ILE A 297 -6.74 18.48 23.46
C ILE A 297 -6.33 17.09 23.95
N GLU A 298 -5.84 16.96 25.18
CA GLU A 298 -5.47 15.68 25.79
C GLU A 298 -6.67 14.74 25.89
N ARG A 299 -7.82 15.21 26.37
CA ARG A 299 -9.06 14.40 26.39
C ARG A 299 -9.46 13.92 25.00
N LYS A 300 -9.42 14.82 23.99
CA LYS A 300 -9.73 14.47 22.60
C LYS A 300 -8.72 13.51 22.00
N ASN A 301 -7.45 13.62 22.35
CA ASN A 301 -6.41 12.70 21.93
C ASN A 301 -6.61 11.30 22.55
N LEU A 302 -6.99 11.20 23.82
CA LEU A 302 -7.34 9.93 24.44
C LEU A 302 -8.56 9.27 23.76
N GLU A 303 -9.63 10.03 23.54
CA GLU A 303 -10.81 9.56 22.77
C GLU A 303 -10.41 9.06 21.37
N LEU A 304 -9.53 9.79 20.68
CA LEU A 304 -9.03 9.39 19.36
C LEU A 304 -8.22 8.10 19.40
N VAL A 305 -7.37 7.91 20.41
CA VAL A 305 -6.60 6.68 20.61
C VAL A 305 -7.53 5.50 20.87
N GLU A 306 -8.55 5.66 21.71
CA GLU A 306 -9.56 4.64 21.95
C GLU A 306 -10.31 4.25 20.66
N LEU A 307 -10.78 5.26 19.91
CA LEU A 307 -11.45 5.05 18.62
C LEU A 307 -10.54 4.34 17.61
N LYS A 308 -9.27 4.75 17.48
CA LYS A 308 -8.29 4.03 16.64
C LYS A 308 -8.09 2.59 17.08
N GLY A 309 -8.05 2.35 18.39
CA GLY A 309 -7.99 1.01 18.97
C GLY A 309 -9.22 0.17 18.59
N THR A 310 -10.42 0.72 18.70
CA THR A 310 -11.66 0.03 18.29
C THR A 310 -11.67 -0.27 16.79
N SER A 311 -11.31 0.71 15.94
CA SER A 311 -11.25 0.55 14.48
C SER A 311 -10.25 -0.55 14.09
N THR A 312 -9.08 -0.58 14.71
CA THR A 312 -8.07 -1.62 14.48
C THR A 312 -8.62 -2.99 14.84
N ARG A 313 -9.28 -3.13 15.99
CA ARG A 313 -9.92 -4.39 16.40
C ARG A 313 -11.01 -4.82 15.41
N THR A 314 -11.86 -3.90 14.93
CA THR A 314 -12.91 -4.24 13.95
C THR A 314 -12.32 -4.70 12.62
N VAL A 315 -11.22 -4.08 12.16
CA VAL A 315 -10.52 -4.50 10.93
C VAL A 315 -9.89 -5.89 11.13
N GLN A 316 -9.27 -6.15 12.28
CA GLN A 316 -8.74 -7.48 12.61
C GLN A 316 -9.85 -8.54 12.60
N THR A 317 -11.01 -8.27 13.23
CA THR A 317 -12.14 -9.20 13.21
C THR A 317 -12.72 -9.40 11.81
N LEU A 318 -12.73 -8.37 10.98
CA LEU A 318 -13.18 -8.49 9.60
C LEU A 318 -12.24 -9.39 8.79
N ASN A 319 -10.93 -9.20 8.95
CA ASN A 319 -9.92 -10.01 8.27
C ASN A 319 -9.99 -11.48 8.69
N THR A 320 -10.14 -11.77 9.99
CA THR A 320 -10.27 -13.16 10.46
C THR A 320 -11.53 -13.84 9.93
N LEU A 321 -12.65 -13.12 9.87
CA LEU A 321 -13.89 -13.62 9.28
C LEU A 321 -13.75 -13.85 7.76
N MET A 322 -13.05 -12.95 7.06
CA MET A 322 -12.76 -13.09 5.64
C MET A 322 -11.88 -14.31 5.36
N ASP A 323 -10.83 -14.53 6.15
CA ASP A 323 -9.96 -15.71 6.03
C ASP A 323 -10.72 -17.01 6.31
N ALA A 324 -11.58 -17.02 7.34
CA ALA A 324 -12.44 -18.16 7.63
C ALA A 324 -13.42 -18.45 6.48
N LEU A 325 -14.02 -17.41 5.89
CA LEU A 325 -14.91 -17.54 4.74
C LEU A 325 -14.18 -18.07 3.50
N ASN A 326 -12.96 -17.58 3.24
CA ASN A 326 -12.12 -18.05 2.15
C ASN A 326 -11.73 -19.52 2.33
N GLY A 327 -11.36 -19.92 3.56
CA GLY A 327 -11.11 -21.30 3.93
C GLY A 327 -12.32 -22.20 3.67
N LEU A 328 -13.50 -21.82 4.17
CA LEU A 328 -14.74 -22.57 3.96
C LEU A 328 -15.12 -22.66 2.48
N THR A 329 -14.87 -21.60 1.70
CA THR A 329 -15.12 -21.59 0.25
C THR A 329 -14.17 -22.53 -0.49
N ALA A 330 -12.89 -22.57 -0.10
CA ALA A 330 -11.92 -23.51 -0.65
C ALA A 330 -12.30 -24.97 -0.33
N GLU A 331 -12.73 -25.24 0.91
CA GLU A 331 -13.24 -26.54 1.33
C GLU A 331 -14.49 -26.95 0.56
N GLN A 332 -15.46 -26.04 0.40
CA GLN A 332 -16.65 -26.27 -0.41
C GLN A 332 -16.29 -26.67 -1.84
N ASN A 333 -15.34 -25.96 -2.45
CA ASN A 333 -14.87 -26.26 -3.81
C ASN A 333 -14.15 -27.60 -3.90
N ARG A 334 -13.35 -27.96 -2.88
CA ARG A 334 -12.74 -29.29 -2.78
C ARG A 334 -13.80 -30.38 -2.69
N LEU A 335 -14.76 -30.24 -1.79
CA LEU A 335 -15.85 -31.20 -1.61
C LEU A 335 -16.72 -31.36 -2.87
N ARG A 336 -16.98 -30.27 -3.60
CA ARG A 336 -17.68 -30.32 -4.90
C ARG A 336 -16.90 -31.15 -5.93
N LYS A 337 -15.58 -30.97 -6.02
CA LYS A 337 -14.72 -31.77 -6.91
C LYS A 337 -14.73 -33.24 -6.48
N ASP A 338 -14.60 -33.52 -5.19
CA ASP A 338 -14.64 -34.88 -4.64
C ASP A 338 -15.98 -35.57 -4.90
N LEU A 339 -17.09 -34.83 -4.74
CA LEU A 339 -18.44 -35.32 -5.06
C LEU A 339 -18.57 -35.67 -6.54
N LYS A 340 -18.12 -34.77 -7.43
CA LYS A 340 -18.11 -35.02 -8.88
C LYS A 340 -17.30 -36.27 -9.24
N ASN A 341 -16.08 -36.39 -8.73
CA ASN A 341 -15.21 -37.56 -8.96
C ASN A 341 -15.87 -38.86 -8.47
N ARG A 342 -16.54 -38.82 -7.31
CA ARG A 342 -17.28 -39.98 -6.77
C ARG A 342 -18.49 -40.33 -7.63
N CYS A 343 -19.25 -39.35 -8.12
CA CYS A 343 -20.36 -39.60 -9.05
C CYS A 343 -19.88 -40.27 -10.35
N GLU A 344 -18.78 -39.77 -10.93
CA GLU A 344 -18.18 -40.37 -12.13
C GLU A 344 -17.68 -41.80 -11.88
N TYR A 345 -17.06 -42.04 -10.72
CA TYR A 345 -16.64 -43.37 -10.30
C TYR A 345 -17.82 -44.34 -10.11
N LEU A 346 -18.89 -43.90 -9.44
CA LEU A 346 -20.12 -44.68 -9.29
C LEU A 346 -20.77 -45.00 -10.64
N ALA A 347 -20.83 -44.04 -11.56
CA ALA A 347 -21.36 -44.27 -12.91
C ALA A 347 -20.49 -45.25 -13.71
N ARG A 348 -19.17 -45.30 -13.46
CA ARG A 348 -18.28 -46.32 -14.03
C ARG A 348 -18.56 -47.70 -13.45
N LEU A 349 -18.61 -47.82 -12.12
CA LEU A 349 -18.92 -49.08 -11.45
C LEU A 349 -20.29 -49.64 -11.86
N GLN A 350 -21.29 -48.79 -12.05
CA GLN A 350 -22.61 -49.22 -12.54
C GLN A 350 -22.53 -49.83 -13.95
N ARG A 351 -21.77 -49.22 -14.86
CA ARG A 351 -21.54 -49.78 -16.21
C ARG A 351 -20.78 -51.09 -16.17
N GLU A 352 -19.74 -51.17 -15.34
CA GLU A 352 -18.97 -52.39 -15.13
C GLU A 352 -19.83 -53.51 -14.54
N MET A 353 -20.71 -53.20 -13.57
CA MET A 353 -21.65 -54.16 -12.99
C MET A 353 -22.64 -54.71 -14.02
N VAL A 354 -23.18 -53.86 -14.90
CA VAL A 354 -24.04 -54.30 -16.01
C VAL A 354 -23.26 -55.19 -16.99
N SER A 355 -22.01 -54.84 -17.29
CA SER A 355 -21.14 -55.66 -18.15
C SER A 355 -20.88 -57.03 -17.53
N VAL A 356 -20.43 -57.08 -16.27
CA VAL A 356 -20.10 -58.31 -15.54
C VAL A 356 -21.32 -59.20 -15.38
N THR A 357 -22.49 -58.64 -15.10
CA THR A 357 -23.74 -59.43 -15.02
C THR A 357 -24.11 -60.03 -16.38
N SER A 358 -24.00 -59.27 -17.47
CA SER A 358 -24.23 -59.81 -18.82
C SER A 358 -23.24 -60.91 -19.21
N GLU A 359 -21.98 -60.78 -18.79
CA GLU A 359 -20.94 -61.78 -19.01
C GLU A 359 -21.18 -63.03 -18.16
N ALA A 360 -21.58 -62.88 -16.90
CA ALA A 360 -21.97 -63.97 -16.02
C ALA A 360 -23.16 -64.75 -16.60
N ASP A 361 -24.21 -64.08 -17.06
CA ASP A 361 -25.36 -64.72 -17.71
C ASP A 361 -24.95 -65.48 -18.98
N ALA A 362 -24.05 -64.90 -19.79
CA ALA A 362 -23.54 -65.56 -20.98
C ALA A 362 -22.69 -66.80 -20.63
N ALA A 363 -21.88 -66.71 -19.58
CA ALA A 363 -21.10 -67.83 -19.07
C ALA A 363 -22.00 -68.93 -18.49
N GLU A 364 -23.07 -68.58 -17.77
CA GLU A 364 -24.05 -69.52 -17.25
C GLU A 364 -24.82 -70.23 -18.38
N ARG A 365 -25.23 -69.51 -19.43
CA ARG A 365 -25.86 -70.12 -20.61
C ARG A 365 -24.92 -71.10 -21.32
N LYS A 366 -23.65 -70.72 -21.48
CA LYS A 366 -22.62 -71.62 -22.01
C LYS A 366 -22.45 -72.85 -21.13
N ASN A 367 -22.36 -72.67 -19.81
CA ASN A 367 -22.24 -73.75 -18.84
C ASN A 367 -23.46 -74.69 -18.89
N ALA A 368 -24.68 -74.15 -18.97
CA ALA A 368 -25.91 -74.92 -19.10
C ALA A 368 -25.96 -75.72 -20.42
N THR A 369 -25.49 -75.12 -21.52
CA THR A 369 -25.37 -75.80 -22.81
C THR A 369 -24.37 -76.96 -22.73
N ILE A 370 -23.20 -76.73 -22.13
CA ILE A 370 -22.18 -77.76 -21.92
C ILE A 370 -22.72 -78.89 -21.02
N LYS A 371 -23.43 -78.56 -19.94
CA LYS A 371 -24.08 -79.55 -19.07
C LYS A 371 -25.14 -80.37 -19.83
N SER A 372 -25.99 -79.72 -20.62
CA SER A 372 -26.98 -80.41 -21.45
C SER A 372 -26.32 -81.31 -22.50
N GLN A 373 -25.24 -80.87 -23.12
CA GLN A 373 -24.44 -81.70 -24.03
C GLN A 373 -23.84 -82.90 -23.30
N HIS A 374 -23.31 -82.72 -22.09
CA HIS A 374 -22.82 -83.80 -21.23
C HIS A 374 -23.91 -84.77 -20.78
N GLU A 375 -25.15 -84.32 -20.58
CA GLU A 375 -26.29 -85.18 -20.24
C GLU A 375 -26.84 -85.92 -21.47
N ALA A 376 -26.93 -85.23 -22.62
CA ALA A 376 -27.39 -85.79 -23.89
C ALA A 376 -26.42 -86.82 -24.45
N VAL A 377 -25.11 -86.57 -24.30
CA VAL A 377 -24.09 -87.61 -24.43
C VAL A 377 -24.19 -88.47 -23.18
N ARG A 378 -25.22 -89.34 -23.16
CA ARG A 378 -25.32 -90.43 -22.19
C ARG A 378 -24.10 -91.31 -22.41
N VAL A 379 -23.02 -91.00 -21.70
CA VAL A 379 -21.80 -91.80 -21.67
C VAL A 379 -22.26 -93.23 -21.41
N PRO A 380 -22.08 -94.16 -22.36
CA PRO A 380 -22.51 -95.53 -22.17
C PRO A 380 -21.95 -96.00 -20.83
N LYS A 381 -22.82 -96.56 -19.97
CA LYS A 381 -22.34 -97.23 -18.77
C LYS A 381 -21.25 -98.20 -19.22
N ILE A 382 -20.16 -98.32 -18.46
CA ILE A 382 -19.00 -99.14 -18.83
C ILE A 382 -19.44 -100.56 -19.24
N GLU A 383 -20.50 -101.07 -18.62
CA GLU A 383 -21.18 -102.33 -18.97
C GLU A 383 -21.75 -102.39 -20.40
N HIS A 384 -22.38 -101.33 -20.91
CA HIS A 384 -22.88 -101.28 -22.29
C HIS A 384 -21.73 -101.29 -23.30
N TYR A 385 -20.64 -100.57 -23.01
CA TYR A 385 -19.43 -100.62 -23.82
C TYR A 385 -18.81 -102.03 -23.81
N LEU A 386 -18.76 -102.68 -22.65
CA LEU A 386 -18.31 -104.07 -22.51
C LEU A 386 -19.21 -105.04 -23.27
N ALA A 387 -20.53 -104.88 -23.20
CA ALA A 387 -21.48 -105.72 -23.91
C ALA A 387 -21.38 -105.56 -25.43
N GLN A 388 -21.27 -104.31 -25.93
CA GLN A 388 -21.01 -104.06 -27.35
C GLN A 388 -19.70 -104.69 -27.81
N LYS A 389 -18.64 -104.61 -26.99
CA LYS A 389 -17.37 -105.27 -27.28
C LYS A 389 -17.46 -106.80 -27.28
N ALA A 390 -18.28 -107.39 -26.40
CA ALA A 390 -18.52 -108.82 -26.38
C ALA A 390 -19.35 -109.29 -27.58
N GLU A 391 -20.35 -108.52 -27.99
CA GLU A 391 -21.16 -108.80 -29.18
C GLU A 391 -20.33 -108.71 -30.47
N GLU A 392 -19.46 -107.69 -30.59
CA GLU A 392 -18.45 -107.60 -31.65
C GLU A 392 -17.60 -108.88 -31.73
N TYR A 393 -17.20 -109.43 -30.59
CA TYR A 393 -16.38 -110.64 -30.52
C TYR A 393 -17.15 -111.89 -30.98
N GLU A 394 -18.40 -112.06 -30.54
CA GLU A 394 -19.23 -113.19 -30.96
C GLU A 394 -19.60 -113.12 -32.45
N LEU A 395 -19.86 -111.91 -32.98
CA LEU A 395 -20.08 -111.71 -34.42
C LEU A 395 -18.84 -112.10 -35.23
N GLN A 396 -17.64 -111.70 -34.81
CA GLN A 396 -16.40 -112.14 -35.45
C GLN A 396 -16.21 -113.66 -35.38
N LYS A 397 -16.61 -114.30 -34.27
CA LYS A 397 -16.51 -115.76 -34.13
C LYS A 397 -17.51 -116.47 -35.05
N ALA A 398 -18.73 -115.96 -35.15
CA ALA A 398 -19.75 -116.45 -36.07
C ALA A 398 -19.32 -116.29 -37.52
N GLU A 399 -18.73 -115.15 -37.89
CA GLU A 399 -18.16 -114.90 -39.21
C GLU A 399 -17.11 -115.96 -39.57
N ARG A 400 -16.16 -116.24 -38.66
CA ARG A 400 -15.17 -117.32 -38.85
C ARG A 400 -15.82 -118.70 -39.00
N HIS A 401 -16.87 -118.98 -38.22
CA HIS A 401 -17.59 -120.25 -38.28
C HIS A 401 -18.34 -120.45 -39.61
N TRP A 402 -19.00 -119.41 -40.12
CA TRP A 402 -19.64 -119.43 -41.43
C TRP A 402 -18.63 -119.57 -42.56
N ASN A 403 -17.51 -118.85 -42.50
CA ASN A 403 -16.41 -119.02 -43.45
C ASN A 403 -15.92 -120.48 -43.50
N ARG A 404 -15.79 -121.14 -42.34
CA ARG A 404 -15.43 -122.56 -42.25
C ARG A 404 -16.49 -123.49 -42.87
N LYS A 405 -17.78 -123.21 -42.66
CA LYS A 405 -18.88 -123.99 -43.27
C LYS A 405 -18.92 -123.86 -44.78
N VAL A 406 -18.71 -122.65 -45.31
CA VAL A 406 -18.61 -122.39 -46.76
C VAL A 406 -17.44 -123.16 -47.36
N GLU A 407 -16.31 -123.22 -46.65
CA GLU A 407 -15.13 -123.99 -47.07
C GLU A 407 -15.43 -125.51 -47.16
N ILE A 408 -16.12 -126.08 -46.16
CA ILE A 408 -16.54 -127.50 -46.15
C ILE A 408 -17.55 -127.79 -47.27
N ALA A 409 -18.57 -126.94 -47.43
CA ALA A 409 -19.57 -127.08 -48.47
C ALA A 409 -18.93 -126.99 -49.88
N GLY A 410 -17.98 -126.07 -50.06
CA GLY A 410 -17.16 -125.99 -51.27
C GLY A 410 -16.31 -127.25 -51.50
N GLY A 411 -15.78 -127.86 -50.44
CA GLY A 411 -15.11 -129.16 -50.49
C GLY A 411 -16.03 -130.30 -50.95
N GLN A 412 -17.21 -130.42 -50.35
CA GLN A 412 -18.20 -131.45 -50.70
C GLN A 412 -18.71 -131.30 -52.14
N MET A 413 -18.98 -130.06 -52.58
CA MET A 413 -19.38 -129.77 -53.96
C MET A 413 -18.30 -130.23 -54.96
N ARG A 414 -17.01 -130.00 -54.67
CA ARG A 414 -15.90 -130.48 -55.50
C ARG A 414 -15.85 -132.02 -55.58
N LEU A 415 -16.11 -132.72 -54.47
CA LEU A 415 -16.19 -134.19 -54.44
C LEU A 415 -17.36 -134.73 -55.26
N VAL A 416 -18.55 -134.17 -55.12
CA VAL A 416 -19.74 -134.56 -55.90
C VAL A 416 -19.49 -134.32 -57.39
N GLN A 417 -18.91 -133.17 -57.76
CA GLN A 417 -18.54 -132.90 -59.15
C GLN A 417 -17.50 -133.91 -59.69
N GLN A 418 -16.54 -134.37 -58.88
CA GLN A 418 -15.60 -135.41 -59.29
C GLN A 418 -16.29 -136.78 -59.49
N GLN A 419 -17.19 -137.18 -58.60
CA GLN A 419 -17.96 -138.42 -58.73
C GLN A 419 -18.87 -138.41 -59.95
N ILE A 420 -19.55 -137.30 -60.23
CA ILE A 420 -20.36 -137.13 -61.45
C ILE A 420 -19.47 -137.24 -62.70
N ARG A 421 -18.27 -136.63 -62.69
CA ARG A 421 -17.30 -136.76 -63.81
C ARG A 421 -16.74 -138.17 -63.95
N ALA A 422 -16.66 -138.96 -62.89
CA ALA A 422 -16.23 -140.36 -62.94
C ALA A 422 -17.33 -141.27 -63.48
N LEU A 423 -18.56 -141.14 -62.99
CA LEU A 423 -19.73 -141.90 -63.46
C LEU A 423 -20.01 -141.65 -64.94
N ALA A 424 -19.87 -140.39 -65.40
CA ALA A 424 -20.04 -140.04 -66.81
C ALA A 424 -19.02 -140.72 -67.75
N ARG A 425 -17.82 -141.05 -67.27
CA ARG A 425 -16.81 -141.80 -68.06
C ARG A 425 -17.11 -143.30 -68.12
N ALA A 426 -17.68 -143.87 -67.05
CA ALA A 426 -17.99 -145.31 -66.99
C ALA A 426 -19.18 -145.71 -67.88
N THR A 427 -20.12 -144.80 -68.16
CA THR A 427 -21.35 -145.13 -68.93
C THR A 427 -21.22 -144.99 -70.45
N GLN A 428 -20.06 -144.57 -70.97
CA GLN A 428 -19.92 -144.28 -72.41
C GLN A 428 -19.91 -145.49 -73.35
N PRO A 429 -19.53 -146.73 -72.97
CA PRO A 429 -19.63 -147.86 -73.90
C PRO A 429 -21.05 -148.43 -74.09
N THR A 430 -21.95 -148.32 -73.11
CA THR A 430 -23.28 -148.99 -73.19
C THR A 430 -24.38 -148.16 -73.86
N ARG A 431 -24.21 -146.85 -74.02
CA ARG A 431 -25.16 -146.03 -74.82
C ARG A 431 -25.04 -146.19 -76.34
N ARG A 432 -23.99 -146.84 -76.86
CA ARG A 432 -23.85 -147.08 -78.31
C ARG A 432 -24.62 -148.31 -78.81
N TRP A 433 -24.94 -149.27 -77.94
CA TRP A 433 -25.69 -150.46 -78.34
C TRP A 433 -27.22 -150.26 -78.31
N CYS A 434 -27.75 -149.39 -77.44
CA CYS A 434 -29.19 -149.12 -77.35
C CYS A 434 -29.78 -148.24 -78.48
N LYS A 435 -29.06 -147.98 -79.58
CA LYS A 435 -29.58 -147.16 -80.69
C LYS A 435 -29.74 -147.90 -82.03
N ARG A 436 -29.47 -149.21 -82.15
CA ARG A 436 -29.63 -149.94 -83.43
C ARG A 436 -30.61 -151.11 -83.47
N THR A 437 -31.32 -151.42 -82.38
CA THR A 437 -32.51 -152.29 -82.40
C THR A 437 -33.70 -151.40 -82.03
N GLY A 438 -34.44 -150.88 -83.00
CA GLY A 438 -35.50 -151.63 -83.68
C GLY A 438 -36.68 -151.78 -82.70
N HIS A 439 -37.49 -150.75 -82.47
CA HIS A 439 -38.75 -150.51 -83.21
C HIS A 439 -39.59 -151.80 -83.34
N GLN A 440 -40.31 -152.18 -82.28
CA GLN A 440 -41.59 -152.87 -82.39
C GLN A 440 -42.31 -152.84 -81.04
N MET A 441 -43.55 -152.34 -81.05
CA MET A 441 -44.62 -152.60 -80.07
C MET A 441 -44.44 -152.10 -78.62
N ARG A 442 -45.19 -151.05 -78.25
CA ARG A 442 -46.33 -151.14 -77.29
C ARG A 442 -46.81 -149.76 -76.84
N THR A 443 -47.99 -149.42 -77.37
CA THR A 443 -49.22 -148.90 -76.73
C THR A 443 -49.18 -148.19 -75.36
N PRO A 444 -50.08 -147.21 -75.13
CA PRO A 444 -50.00 -146.23 -74.06
C PRO A 444 -50.73 -146.67 -72.77
N SER A 445 -50.21 -146.27 -71.61
CA SER A 445 -50.91 -146.37 -70.32
C SER A 445 -50.99 -145.01 -69.62
N LYS A 446 -52.22 -144.59 -69.36
CA LYS A 446 -52.59 -143.46 -68.51
C LYS A 446 -52.28 -143.79 -67.05
N SER A 447 -51.64 -142.89 -66.32
CA SER A 447 -51.61 -142.89 -64.85
C SER A 447 -52.05 -141.53 -64.32
N HIS A 448 -53.14 -141.56 -63.56
CA HIS A 448 -53.67 -140.46 -62.74
C HIS A 448 -52.80 -140.21 -61.50
N ALA A 449 -52.60 -138.93 -61.13
CA ALA A 449 -52.46 -138.38 -59.77
C ALA A 449 -52.32 -136.85 -59.93
N LYS A 450 -53.25 -135.96 -59.58
CA LYS A 450 -53.77 -135.53 -58.26
C LYS A 450 -52.67 -135.12 -57.24
N SER A 451 -52.37 -133.82 -57.17
CA SER A 451 -52.25 -133.06 -55.91
C SER A 451 -52.19 -131.54 -56.17
N SER A 452 -52.76 -130.83 -55.19
CA SER A 452 -53.18 -129.42 -55.09
C SER A 452 -52.03 -128.44 -54.70
N PRO A 453 -52.30 -127.12 -54.55
CA PRO A 453 -51.33 -126.04 -54.77
C PRO A 453 -50.67 -125.52 -53.48
N GLY A 454 -49.55 -124.80 -53.65
CA GLY A 454 -48.85 -124.09 -52.59
C GLY A 454 -47.98 -122.97 -53.16
N THR A 455 -48.43 -121.75 -52.90
CA THR A 455 -47.85 -120.42 -53.12
C THR A 455 -46.36 -120.35 -52.75
N GLY A 456 -45.54 -119.78 -53.63
CA GLY A 456 -44.11 -119.56 -53.39
C GLY A 456 -43.49 -118.72 -54.48
N GLU A 457 -43.67 -117.41 -54.35
CA GLU A 457 -42.77 -116.33 -54.76
C GLU A 457 -41.88 -116.61 -55.99
N SER A 458 -42.36 -116.18 -57.17
CA SER A 458 -41.51 -116.08 -58.35
C SER A 458 -40.51 -114.94 -58.16
N VAL A 459 -39.35 -115.30 -57.63
CA VAL A 459 -38.12 -114.51 -57.69
C VAL A 459 -37.78 -114.31 -59.16
N THR A 460 -38.12 -113.16 -59.73
CA THR A 460 -37.58 -112.72 -61.01
C THR A 460 -36.15 -112.24 -60.81
N LEU A 461 -35.22 -113.16 -61.07
CA LEU A 461 -33.81 -112.89 -61.32
C LEU A 461 -33.68 -112.04 -62.59
N PHE A 462 -33.45 -110.74 -62.44
CA PHE A 462 -32.67 -109.99 -63.42
C PHE A 462 -31.39 -109.55 -62.72
N ALA A 463 -30.32 -110.28 -63.04
CA ALA A 463 -28.98 -109.80 -62.89
C ALA A 463 -28.62 -109.12 -64.21
N ASP A 464 -28.49 -107.79 -64.21
CA ASP A 464 -27.68 -107.11 -65.21
C ASP A 464 -26.48 -106.48 -64.50
N THR A 465 -25.34 -106.78 -65.09
CA THR A 465 -23.99 -106.53 -64.60
C THR A 465 -23.56 -105.12 -64.98
N GLU A 466 -24.09 -104.11 -64.31
CA GLU A 466 -23.51 -102.76 -64.31
C GLU A 466 -24.02 -102.03 -63.06
N GLY A 467 -23.29 -102.22 -61.97
CA GLY A 467 -23.63 -101.63 -60.67
C GLY A 467 -23.41 -100.13 -60.67
N ASN A 468 -24.51 -99.37 -60.72
CA ASN A 468 -24.60 -98.01 -60.22
C ASN A 468 -26.05 -97.76 -59.76
N PHE A 469 -26.31 -97.90 -58.46
CA PHE A 469 -27.51 -97.37 -57.84
C PHE A 469 -27.11 -96.19 -56.96
N GLU A 470 -27.30 -95.00 -57.53
CA GLU A 470 -27.30 -93.74 -56.81
C GLU A 470 -28.65 -93.65 -56.07
N VAL A 471 -28.66 -94.01 -54.79
CA VAL A 471 -29.86 -93.91 -53.95
C VAL A 471 -29.90 -92.50 -53.36
N GLU A 472 -30.69 -91.62 -53.98
CA GLU A 472 -31.16 -90.37 -53.38
C GLU A 472 -31.92 -90.68 -52.09
N THR A 473 -31.26 -90.52 -50.95
CA THR A 473 -31.94 -90.51 -49.66
C THR A 473 -32.40 -89.09 -49.38
N GLN A 474 -33.73 -88.89 -49.44
CA GLN A 474 -34.38 -87.65 -49.03
C GLN A 474 -34.04 -87.32 -47.56
N LYS A 475 -33.04 -86.46 -47.39
CA LYS A 475 -32.85 -85.65 -46.18
C LYS A 475 -34.06 -84.73 -46.08
N ASN A 476 -35.04 -85.05 -45.25
CA ASN A 476 -35.95 -84.11 -44.55
C ASN A 476 -37.15 -84.85 -43.94
N VAL A 477 -36.91 -85.72 -42.96
CA VAL A 477 -37.96 -86.03 -41.98
C VAL A 477 -37.33 -85.94 -40.60
N SER A 478 -37.37 -84.75 -40.03
CA SER A 478 -37.14 -84.53 -38.61
C SER A 478 -38.17 -85.36 -37.82
N PRO A 479 -37.75 -86.18 -36.84
CA PRO A 479 -38.68 -86.95 -36.04
C PRO A 479 -39.54 -85.98 -35.23
N VAL A 480 -40.86 -86.05 -35.43
CA VAL A 480 -41.85 -85.39 -34.59
C VAL A 480 -41.73 -86.01 -33.20
N VAL A 481 -40.99 -85.35 -32.32
CA VAL A 481 -40.88 -85.69 -30.89
C VAL A 481 -42.24 -85.40 -30.27
N GLY A 482 -43.12 -86.41 -30.29
CA GLY A 482 -44.40 -86.39 -29.60
C GLY A 482 -44.15 -86.20 -28.11
N GLY A 483 -44.35 -84.98 -27.64
CA GLY A 483 -44.17 -84.60 -26.24
C GLY A 483 -44.94 -85.54 -25.31
N SER A 484 -44.27 -85.95 -24.25
CA SER A 484 -44.68 -86.90 -23.20
C SER A 484 -46.05 -86.65 -22.54
N LYS A 485 -46.72 -85.52 -22.84
CA LYS A 485 -48.12 -85.28 -22.46
C LYS A 485 -49.14 -86.16 -23.20
N ALA A 486 -48.87 -86.59 -24.43
CA ALA A 486 -49.83 -87.43 -25.18
C ALA A 486 -49.97 -88.84 -24.58
N LEU A 487 -48.87 -89.44 -24.09
CA LEU A 487 -48.88 -90.77 -23.49
C LEU A 487 -49.54 -90.80 -22.10
N LEU A 488 -49.44 -89.71 -21.32
CA LEU A 488 -50.08 -89.63 -20.00
C LEU A 488 -51.61 -89.57 -20.08
N ASN A 489 -52.17 -88.96 -21.13
CA ASN A 489 -53.62 -88.85 -21.29
C ASN A 489 -54.30 -90.15 -21.75
N MET A 490 -53.60 -91.04 -22.46
CA MET A 490 -54.16 -92.34 -22.85
C MET A 490 -54.34 -93.30 -21.66
N LYS A 491 -53.49 -93.20 -20.63
CA LYS A 491 -53.57 -94.09 -19.46
C LYS A 491 -54.64 -93.68 -18.43
N ARG A 492 -55.29 -92.52 -18.60
CA ARG A 492 -56.44 -92.10 -17.78
C ARG A 492 -57.81 -92.46 -18.38
N LYS A 493 -57.85 -93.04 -19.58
CA LYS A 493 -59.11 -93.42 -20.26
C LYS A 493 -59.32 -94.94 -20.42
N LYS A 494 -58.53 -95.77 -19.74
CA LYS A 494 -58.78 -97.20 -19.53
C LYS A 494 -58.37 -97.52 -18.10
#